data_AF-N1ZQW2-F1
#
_entry.id   AF-N1ZQW2-F1
#
_cell.length_a   1.000
_cell.length_b   1.000
_cell.length_c   1.000
_cell.angle_alpha   90.00
_cell.angle_beta   90.00
_cell.angle_gamma   90.00
#
_symmetry.space_group_name_H-M   'P 1'
#
loop_
_entity.id
_entity.type
_entity.pdbx_description
1 polymer ?
#
loop_
_entity_poly.entity_id
_entity_poly.type
_entity_poly.pdbx_seq_one_letter_code
_entity_poly.pdbx_strand_id
1 'polypeptide(L)'
;MQAYYKQNRKEIKNKKIVISERLVDKQGNVVVWEIRPLSQKENENILKKCRAMKEEGKQNLYEVMVLVESVVFPDLSNVELQNKYHVIGKEALLLEMLTAGEYEKLKNVVEEVQ
;
A
#
# COMPACT_ATOMS: atom_id res chain seq x y z
N MET A 1 21.29 -21.14 -16.16
CA MET A 1 19.91 -21.21 -16.69
C MET A 1 18.88 -21.64 -15.65
N GLN A 2 19.07 -22.75 -14.91
CA GLN A 2 18.07 -23.24 -13.94
C GLN A 2 17.78 -22.26 -12.78
N ALA A 3 18.74 -21.42 -12.38
CA ALA A 3 18.56 -20.39 -11.35
C ALA A 3 17.49 -19.32 -11.70
N TYR A 4 17.08 -19.22 -12.98
CA TYR A 4 16.07 -18.27 -13.45
C TYR A 4 14.67 -18.89 -13.56
N TYR A 5 14.50 -20.17 -13.22
CA TYR A 5 13.18 -20.79 -13.22
C TYR A 5 12.33 -20.29 -12.06
N LYS A 6 11.03 -20.12 -12.31
CA LYS A 6 10.06 -19.60 -11.34
C LYS A 6 10.08 -20.37 -10.02
N GLN A 7 10.18 -21.70 -10.08
CA GLN A 7 10.24 -22.59 -8.92
C GLN A 7 11.51 -22.44 -8.07
N ASN A 8 12.59 -21.91 -8.66
CA ASN A 8 13.88 -21.72 -7.99
C ASN A 8 14.03 -20.28 -7.45
N ARG A 9 13.00 -19.43 -7.62
CA ARG A 9 12.99 -18.06 -7.12
C ARG A 9 12.61 -18.06 -5.64
N LYS A 10 13.41 -17.42 -4.80
CA LYS A 10 13.02 -17.14 -3.42
C LYS A 10 11.87 -16.13 -3.41
N GLU A 11 10.85 -16.38 -2.61
CA GLU A 11 9.81 -15.40 -2.36
C GLU A 11 10.40 -14.20 -1.60
N ILE A 12 10.01 -13.01 -2.04
CA ILE A 12 10.37 -11.79 -1.32
C ILE A 12 9.45 -11.72 -0.11
N LYS A 13 10.03 -11.61 1.08
CA LYS A 13 9.26 -11.57 2.33
C LYS A 13 8.62 -10.20 2.51
N ASN A 14 7.39 -10.20 3.01
CA ASN A 14 6.74 -8.98 3.44
C ASN A 14 7.49 -8.35 4.62
N LYS A 15 7.52 -7.02 4.67
CA LYS A 15 8.09 -6.24 5.75
C LYS A 15 7.01 -5.87 6.74
N LYS A 16 7.24 -6.17 8.01
CA LYS A 16 6.36 -5.78 9.13
C LYS A 16 6.96 -4.58 9.84
N ILE A 17 6.24 -3.47 9.90
CA ILE A 17 6.75 -2.21 10.48
C ILE A 17 5.62 -1.35 11.07
N VAL A 18 5.94 -0.57 12.09
CA VAL A 18 5.04 0.47 12.62
C VAL A 18 5.14 1.72 11.75
N ILE A 19 4.04 2.07 11.08
CA ILE A 19 3.94 3.32 10.29
C ILE A 19 3.47 4.48 11.17
N SER A 20 2.51 4.24 12.05
CA SER A 20 1.87 5.26 12.88
C SER A 20 1.82 4.79 14.33
N GLU A 21 2.36 5.61 15.25
CA GLU A 21 2.30 5.32 16.70
C GLU A 21 0.93 5.64 17.32
N ARG A 22 0.11 6.46 16.64
CA ARG A 22 -1.23 6.83 17.11
C ARG A 22 -2.31 5.81 16.74
N LEU A 23 -2.04 4.92 15.78
CA LEU A 23 -2.98 3.86 15.43
C LEU A 23 -2.74 2.67 16.37
N VAL A 24 -3.70 2.43 17.26
CA VAL A 24 -3.62 1.39 18.28
C VAL A 24 -4.78 0.40 18.15
N ASP A 25 -4.55 -0.83 18.61
CA ASP A 25 -5.58 -1.84 18.71
C ASP A 25 -6.52 -1.59 19.92
N LYS A 26 -7.48 -2.50 20.13
CA LYS A 26 -8.43 -2.42 21.26
C LYS A 26 -7.77 -2.49 22.64
N GLN A 27 -6.51 -2.94 22.72
CA GLN A 27 -5.73 -3.08 23.95
C GLN A 27 -4.77 -1.90 24.15
N GLY A 28 -4.71 -0.95 23.21
CA GLY A 28 -3.82 0.20 23.24
C GLY A 28 -2.43 -0.06 22.66
N ASN A 29 -2.20 -1.22 22.04
CA ASN A 29 -0.91 -1.52 21.42
C ASN A 29 -0.82 -0.90 20.02
N VAL A 30 0.33 -0.34 19.68
CA VAL A 30 0.59 0.21 18.34
C VAL A 30 0.45 -0.88 17.27
N VAL A 31 -0.31 -0.60 16.22
CA VAL A 31 -0.56 -1.59 15.16
C VAL A 31 0.61 -1.66 14.18
N VAL A 32 1.00 -2.89 13.86
CA VAL A 32 2.03 -3.18 12.86
C VAL A 32 1.39 -3.26 11.49
N TRP A 33 2.02 -2.64 10.49
CA TRP A 33 1.63 -2.72 9.09
C TRP A 33 2.44 -3.82 8.41
N GLU A 34 1.82 -4.49 7.45
CA GLU A 34 2.48 -5.49 6.61
C GLU A 34 2.55 -4.97 5.17
N ILE A 35 3.76 -4.80 4.66
CA ILE A 35 4.04 -4.23 3.35
C ILE A 35 4.70 -5.29 2.47
N ARG A 36 4.26 -5.42 1.22
CA ARG A 36 4.81 -6.35 0.23
C ARG A 36 5.40 -5.60 -0.97
N PRO A 37 6.38 -6.18 -1.67
CA PRO A 37 6.78 -5.68 -2.97
C PRO A 37 5.69 -5.94 -4.00
N LEU A 38 5.63 -5.08 -5.01
CA LEU A 38 4.85 -5.33 -6.21
C LEU A 38 5.72 -6.00 -7.25
N SER A 39 5.18 -6.99 -7.96
CA SER A 39 5.83 -7.47 -9.18
C SER A 39 5.78 -6.38 -10.25
N GLN A 40 6.75 -6.39 -11.17
CA GLN A 40 6.74 -5.49 -12.32
C GLN A 40 5.43 -5.56 -13.14
N LYS A 41 4.79 -6.74 -13.19
CA LYS A 41 3.48 -6.91 -13.84
C LYS A 41 2.37 -6.15 -13.11
N GLU A 42 2.35 -6.18 -11.78
CA GLU A 42 1.41 -5.39 -10.99
C GLU A 42 1.66 -3.89 -11.19
N ASN A 43 2.92 -3.49 -11.18
CA ASN A 43 3.31 -2.10 -11.42
C ASN A 43 2.85 -1.58 -12.79
N GLU A 44 3.03 -2.37 -13.85
CA GLU A 44 2.52 -2.05 -15.19
C GLU A 44 0.99 -1.95 -15.23
N ASN A 45 0.29 -2.81 -14.49
CA ASN A 45 -1.17 -2.73 -14.40
C ASN A 45 -1.62 -1.45 -13.70
N ILE A 46 -0.93 -1.02 -12.64
CA ILE A 46 -1.18 0.26 -11.98
C ILE A 46 -0.95 1.41 -12.97
N LEU A 47 0.19 1.43 -13.68
CA LEU A 47 0.47 2.45 -14.70
C LEU A 47 -0.63 2.54 -15.76
N LYS A 48 -1.13 1.39 -16.25
CA LYS A 48 -2.24 1.35 -17.23
C LYS A 48 -3.52 1.95 -16.66
N LYS A 49 -3.89 1.58 -15.42
CA LYS A 49 -5.05 2.15 -14.71
C LYS A 49 -4.91 3.66 -14.55
N CYS A 50 -3.75 4.14 -14.09
CA CYS A 50 -3.51 5.57 -13.94
C CYS A 50 -3.58 6.32 -15.28
N ARG A 51 -3.06 5.75 -16.37
CA ARG A 51 -3.16 6.36 -17.70
C ARG A 51 -4.61 6.50 -18.17
N ALA A 52 -5.45 5.49 -17.91
CA ALA A 52 -6.87 5.57 -18.20
C ALA A 52 -7.58 6.65 -17.36
N MET A 53 -7.18 6.84 -16.10
CA MET A 53 -7.77 7.86 -15.22
C MET A 53 -7.21 9.27 -15.42
N LYS A 54 -6.06 9.43 -16.10
CA LYS A 54 -5.42 10.75 -16.33
C LYS A 54 -6.28 11.71 -17.16
N GLU A 55 -7.26 11.20 -17.89
CA GLU A 55 -8.27 12.02 -18.57
C GLU A 55 -9.12 12.84 -17.56
N GLU A 56 -9.15 12.45 -16.28
CA GLU A 56 -9.90 13.11 -15.20
C GLU A 56 -9.08 14.13 -14.37
N GLY A 57 -7.86 14.48 -14.77
CA GLY A 57 -7.12 15.63 -14.20
C GLY A 57 -6.49 15.45 -12.80
N LYS A 58 -6.46 14.24 -12.24
CA LYS A 58 -5.83 13.98 -10.92
C LYS A 58 -4.31 13.77 -11.04
N GLN A 59 -3.51 14.70 -10.53
CA GLN A 59 -2.07 14.51 -10.37
C GLN A 59 -1.77 13.59 -9.15
N ASN A 60 -0.69 12.81 -9.22
CA ASN A 60 -0.19 11.87 -8.19
C ASN A 60 -0.97 10.56 -7.92
N LEU A 61 -1.91 10.15 -8.77
CA LEU A 61 -2.64 8.87 -8.63
C LEU A 61 -1.75 7.61 -8.58
N TYR A 62 -0.64 7.61 -9.32
CA TYR A 62 0.22 6.43 -9.44
C TYR A 62 0.92 6.09 -8.12
N GLU A 63 1.46 7.08 -7.42
CA GLU A 63 2.12 6.88 -6.14
C GLU A 63 1.13 6.28 -5.12
N VAL A 64 -0.03 6.92 -4.96
CA VAL A 64 -1.06 6.45 -4.02
C VAL A 64 -1.49 5.02 -4.36
N MET A 65 -1.68 4.68 -5.64
CA MET A 65 -2.03 3.32 -6.04
C MET A 65 -0.92 2.31 -5.71
N VAL A 66 0.35 2.66 -5.90
CA VAL A 66 1.48 1.79 -5.52
C VAL A 66 1.47 1.57 -4.01
N LEU A 67 1.25 2.61 -3.20
CA LEU A 67 1.20 2.48 -1.76
C LEU A 67 0.05 1.57 -1.31
N VAL A 68 -1.19 1.82 -1.75
CA VAL A 68 -2.35 1.04 -1.30
C VAL A 68 -2.32 -0.41 -1.76
N GLU A 69 -1.70 -0.71 -2.90
CA GLU A 69 -1.54 -2.10 -3.37
C GLU A 69 -0.36 -2.82 -2.70
N SER A 70 0.59 -2.08 -2.15
CA SER A 70 1.72 -2.61 -1.36
C SER A 70 1.34 -2.90 0.09
N VAL A 71 0.28 -2.28 0.62
CA VAL A 71 -0.22 -2.53 1.98
C VAL A 71 -1.06 -3.82 1.99
N VAL A 72 -0.59 -4.83 2.71
CA VAL A 72 -1.30 -6.10 2.96
C VAL A 72 -2.14 -5.99 4.24
N PHE A 73 -1.58 -5.37 5.27
CA PHE A 73 -2.28 -5.08 6.52
C PHE A 73 -1.95 -3.64 6.96
N PRO A 74 -2.94 -2.83 7.35
CA PRO A 74 -4.38 -3.13 7.40
C PRO A 74 -5.00 -3.38 6.01
N ASP A 75 -6.08 -4.15 5.94
CA ASP A 75 -6.80 -4.38 4.68
C ASP A 75 -7.56 -3.12 4.27
N LEU A 76 -6.95 -2.33 3.38
CA LEU A 76 -7.54 -1.09 2.88
C LEU A 76 -8.78 -1.31 2.01
N SER A 77 -9.05 -2.54 1.56
CA SER A 77 -10.26 -2.90 0.82
C SER A 77 -11.45 -3.21 1.73
N ASN A 78 -11.23 -3.29 3.03
CA ASN A 78 -12.25 -3.66 4.00
C ASN A 78 -13.37 -2.59 4.04
N VAL A 79 -14.57 -3.01 3.65
CA VAL A 79 -15.75 -2.13 3.56
C VAL A 79 -16.15 -1.56 4.91
N GLU A 80 -16.07 -2.34 5.99
CA GLU A 80 -16.40 -1.86 7.34
C GLU A 80 -15.41 -0.76 7.76
N LEU A 81 -14.11 -0.97 7.53
CA LEU A 81 -13.08 0.02 7.82
C LEU A 81 -13.32 1.32 7.02
N GLN A 82 -13.53 1.22 5.71
CA GLN A 82 -13.83 2.38 4.86
C GLN A 82 -15.08 3.14 5.36
N ASN A 83 -16.14 2.42 5.74
CA ASN A 83 -17.36 3.01 6.27
C ASN A 83 -17.13 3.73 7.60
N LYS A 84 -16.27 3.22 8.49
CA LYS A 84 -15.91 3.88 9.75
C LYS A 84 -15.16 5.19 9.54
N TYR A 85 -14.43 5.30 8.43
CA TYR A 85 -13.75 6.53 8.00
C TYR A 85 -14.61 7.42 7.09
N HIS A 86 -15.83 6.99 6.73
CA HIS A 86 -16.74 7.72 5.82
C HIS A 86 -16.13 8.00 4.44
N VAL A 87 -15.29 7.09 3.93
CA VAL A 87 -14.59 7.20 2.65
C VAL A 87 -14.92 6.03 1.72
N ILE A 88 -14.69 6.20 0.42
CA ILE A 88 -14.86 5.15 -0.59
C ILE A 88 -13.53 4.98 -1.32
N GLY A 89 -13.04 3.75 -1.36
CA GLY A 89 -11.81 3.38 -2.04
C GLY A 89 -10.58 3.38 -1.13
N LYS A 90 -9.60 2.57 -1.50
CA LYS A 90 -8.38 2.36 -0.70
C LYS A 90 -7.56 3.64 -0.61
N GLU A 91 -7.51 4.39 -1.70
CA GLU A 91 -6.74 5.63 -1.86
C GLU A 91 -7.25 6.71 -0.90
N ALA A 92 -8.57 6.92 -0.89
CA ALA A 92 -9.20 7.87 0.03
C ALA A 92 -9.00 7.43 1.48
N LEU A 93 -9.16 6.14 1.77
CA LEU A 93 -8.91 5.60 3.10
C LEU A 93 -7.47 5.82 3.56
N LEU A 94 -6.48 5.55 2.73
CA LEU A 94 -5.07 5.74 3.10
C LEU A 94 -4.76 7.21 3.42
N LEU A 95 -5.27 8.14 2.60
CA LEU A 95 -5.06 9.57 2.78
C LEU A 95 -5.78 10.13 4.02
N GLU A 96 -6.97 9.61 4.34
CA GLU A 96 -7.69 9.96 5.57
C GLU A 96 -7.02 9.35 6.82
N MET A 97 -6.49 8.13 6.68
CA MET A 97 -5.91 7.38 7.79
C MET A 97 -4.57 7.93 8.27
N LEU A 98 -3.79 8.63 7.45
CA LEU A 98 -2.40 8.99 7.74
C LEU A 98 -2.18 10.50 7.73
N THR A 99 -1.37 10.98 8.67
CA THR A 99 -0.79 12.34 8.60
C THR A 99 0.28 12.39 7.50
N ALA A 100 0.64 13.59 7.05
CA ALA A 100 1.65 13.76 6.00
C ALA A 100 2.99 13.08 6.34
N GLY A 101 3.45 13.15 7.59
CA GLY A 101 4.69 12.49 8.01
C GLY A 101 4.60 10.96 8.05
N GLU A 102 3.44 10.41 8.44
CA GLU A 102 3.20 8.97 8.41
C GLU A 102 3.08 8.44 6.98
N TYR A 103 2.44 9.20 6.10
CA TYR A 103 2.36 8.90 4.67
C TYR A 103 3.75 8.86 4.03
N GLU A 104 4.60 9.85 4.32
CA GLU A 104 5.98 9.88 3.83
C GLU A 104 6.80 8.69 4.37
N LYS A 105 6.59 8.32 5.64
CA LYS A 105 7.22 7.12 6.22
C LYS A 105 6.77 5.85 5.50
N LEU A 106 5.48 5.72 5.20
CA LEU A 106 4.96 4.58 4.43
C LEU A 106 5.60 4.54 3.04
N LYS A 107 5.69 5.68 2.37
CA LYS A 107 6.32 5.79 1.06
C LYS A 107 7.77 5.29 1.08
N ASN A 108 8.58 5.78 2.02
CA ASN A 108 9.97 5.33 2.18
C ASN A 108 10.06 3.81 2.42
N VAL A 109 9.19 3.27 3.29
CA VAL A 109 9.15 1.82 3.55
C VAL A 109 8.78 1.03 2.29
N VAL A 110 7.80 1.50 1.52
CA VAL A 110 7.37 0.84 0.29
C VAL A 110 8.50 0.84 -0.73
N GLU A 111 9.21 1.96 -0.89
CA GLU A 111 10.39 2.09 -1.77
C GLU A 111 11.54 1.17 -1.34
N GLU A 112 11.82 1.03 -0.05
CA GLU A 112 12.83 0.10 0.48
C GLU A 112 12.49 -1.39 0.23
N VAL A 113 11.21 -1.71 0.03
CA VAL A 113 10.74 -3.08 -0.16
C VAL A 113 10.67 -3.48 -1.64
N GLN A 114 10.58 -2.53 -2.57
CA GLN A 114 10.46 -2.81 -4.02
C GLN A 114 11.70 -3.47 -4.63
#